data_AF-A0A432FBZ2-F1
#
_entry.id   AF-A0A432FBZ2-F1
#
_cell.length_a   1.000
_cell.length_b   1.000
_cell.length_c   1.000
_cell.angle_alpha   90.00
_cell.angle_beta   90.00
_cell.angle_gamma   90.00
#
_symmetry.space_group_name_H-M   'P 1'
#
loop_
_entity.id
_entity.type
_entity.pdbx_description
1 polymer ?
#
loop_
_entity_poly.entity_id
_entity_poly.type
_entity_poly.pdbx_seq_one_letter_code
_entity_poly.pdbx_strand_id
1 'polypeptide(L)'
;METLVDYWYGKNRDRNLDLHKAKLEVPTQQISPTTKSQKQIEKKPKGKINKMKQNKNIEEWLTTVTESWAEHAKEETFSGMNLAQFKVLTGTSTTERERLDTILRDRRAGIALREAADRKTKEYIKMVVHAVLADPDHGPNSALYRAMGYITDNERASGLTRKGDASDDPSNE
;
A
#
# COMPACT_ATOMS: atom_id res chain seq x y z
N MET A 1 25.42 -11.33 30.10
CA MET A 1 24.30 -10.39 30.31
C MET A 1 23.88 -9.90 28.94
N GLU A 2 22.97 -10.64 28.33
CA GLU A 2 22.49 -10.42 26.96
C GLU A 2 21.51 -9.24 26.97
N THR A 3 21.72 -8.29 26.07
CA THR A 3 20.97 -7.04 25.98
C THR A 3 19.68 -7.24 25.19
N LEU A 4 18.61 -6.60 25.67
CA LEU A 4 17.20 -6.74 25.27
C LEU A 4 16.85 -6.21 23.85
N VAL A 5 17.79 -6.30 22.91
CA VAL A 5 17.66 -5.84 21.52
C VAL A 5 17.70 -7.04 20.53
N ASP A 6 18.10 -8.23 20.97
CA ASP A 6 18.24 -9.42 20.12
C ASP A 6 16.98 -10.28 19.94
N TYR A 7 15.82 -9.87 20.48
CA TYR A 7 14.59 -10.68 20.44
C TYR A 7 13.74 -10.53 19.16
N TRP A 8 14.16 -9.77 18.14
CA TRP A 8 13.31 -9.54 16.95
C TRP A 8 13.97 -9.69 15.58
N TYR A 9 15.12 -10.37 15.48
CA TYR A 9 15.65 -10.82 14.20
C TYR A 9 16.01 -12.31 14.25
N GLY A 10 15.13 -13.15 13.69
CA GLY A 10 15.43 -14.56 13.53
C GLY A 10 14.36 -15.37 12.82
N LYS A 11 14.69 -15.75 11.58
CA LYS A 11 14.41 -17.09 11.02
C LYS A 11 13.02 -17.31 10.38
N ASN A 12 12.93 -17.04 9.08
CA ASN A 12 12.17 -17.87 8.13
C ASN A 12 12.76 -17.72 6.72
N ARG A 13 13.93 -18.32 6.56
CA ARG A 13 14.44 -18.84 5.29
C ARG A 13 13.70 -20.16 5.02
N ASP A 14 13.40 -20.41 3.75
CA ASP A 14 13.15 -21.72 3.16
C ASP A 14 11.77 -22.37 3.39
N ARG A 15 10.82 -22.10 2.48
CA ARG A 15 9.88 -23.13 1.99
C ARG A 15 9.59 -22.93 0.50
N ASN A 16 10.55 -23.40 -0.29
CA ASN A 16 10.33 -23.91 -1.63
C ASN A 16 9.53 -25.22 -1.48
N LEU A 17 8.34 -25.34 -2.10
CA LEU A 17 7.64 -26.61 -2.20
C LEU A 17 7.00 -26.73 -3.59
N ASP A 18 7.77 -27.37 -4.45
CA ASP A 18 7.36 -28.00 -5.71
C ASP A 18 6.13 -28.88 -5.49
N LEU A 19 5.04 -28.59 -6.21
CA LEU A 19 3.90 -29.49 -6.39
C LEU A 19 3.78 -29.87 -7.87
N HIS A 20 4.76 -30.65 -8.34
CA HIS A 20 4.67 -31.39 -9.60
C HIS A 20 4.80 -32.90 -9.36
N LYS A 21 3.68 -33.57 -9.05
CA LYS A 21 3.40 -34.98 -9.45
C LYS A 21 2.04 -35.44 -8.94
N ALA A 22 1.07 -35.51 -9.84
CA ALA A 22 0.02 -36.54 -9.83
C ALA A 22 -0.59 -36.61 -11.22
N LYS A 23 -0.11 -37.54 -12.04
CA LYS A 23 -0.81 -38.01 -13.23
C LYS A 23 -1.78 -39.10 -12.77
N LEU A 24 -3.08 -38.93 -13.01
CA LEU A 24 -4.04 -40.02 -13.11
C LEU A 24 -4.95 -39.69 -14.30
N GLU A 25 -5.01 -40.62 -15.25
CA GLU A 25 -5.75 -40.54 -16.51
C GLU A 25 -7.17 -41.17 -16.37
N VAL A 26 -8.01 -40.89 -17.40
CA VAL A 26 -9.15 -41.68 -17.94
C VAL A 26 -10.56 -41.39 -17.33
N PRO A 27 -11.69 -41.39 -18.10
CA PRO A 27 -12.00 -40.82 -19.43
C PRO A 27 -13.35 -40.05 -19.54
N THR A 28 -13.51 -39.33 -20.66
CA THR A 28 -14.70 -38.90 -21.44
C THR A 28 -16.13 -39.28 -20.97
N GLN A 29 -17.04 -38.29 -20.93
CA GLN A 29 -18.31 -38.37 -21.70
C GLN A 29 -18.99 -37.01 -21.91
N GLN A 30 -19.41 -36.82 -23.16
CA GLN A 30 -20.04 -35.63 -23.73
C GLN A 30 -21.53 -35.58 -23.41
N ILE A 31 -22.07 -34.39 -23.14
CA ILE A 31 -23.46 -34.04 -23.48
C ILE A 31 -23.53 -32.57 -23.88
N SER A 32 -24.09 -32.30 -25.06
CA SER A 32 -24.65 -31.03 -25.54
C SER A 32 -25.91 -31.41 -26.35
N PRO A 33 -26.84 -30.50 -26.74
CA PRO A 33 -26.86 -29.04 -26.61
C PRO A 33 -28.23 -28.48 -26.15
N THR A 34 -28.34 -27.18 -25.89
CA THR A 34 -29.54 -26.42 -26.32
C THR A 34 -29.25 -24.93 -26.46
N THR A 35 -29.31 -24.54 -27.72
CA THR A 35 -29.39 -23.22 -28.37
C THR A 35 -30.03 -22.10 -27.55
N LYS A 36 -29.33 -20.95 -27.47
CA LYS A 36 -29.90 -19.64 -27.84
C LYS A 36 -28.83 -18.59 -28.18
N SER A 37 -28.83 -18.28 -29.48
CA SER A 37 -28.54 -16.99 -30.11
C SER A 37 -27.12 -16.41 -30.07
N GLN A 38 -26.47 -16.59 -31.22
CA GLN A 38 -25.32 -15.84 -31.68
C GLN A 38 -25.67 -14.35 -31.86
N LYS A 39 -24.83 -13.47 -31.30
CA LYS A 39 -24.45 -12.22 -31.98
C LYS A 39 -22.95 -12.26 -32.16
N GLN A 40 -22.53 -12.73 -33.34
CA GLN A 40 -21.14 -12.64 -33.76
C GLN A 40 -20.82 -11.16 -33.98
N ILE A 41 -20.00 -10.59 -33.10
CA ILE A 41 -19.25 -9.37 -33.42
C ILE A 41 -17.95 -9.86 -34.01
N GLU A 42 -17.90 -9.92 -35.34
CA GLU A 42 -16.67 -10.17 -36.09
C GLU A 42 -15.66 -9.05 -35.77
N LYS A 43 -14.79 -9.31 -34.79
CA LYS A 43 -13.69 -8.41 -34.48
C LYS A 43 -12.59 -8.66 -35.52
N LYS A 44 -12.48 -7.74 -36.48
CA LYS A 44 -11.33 -7.61 -37.39
C LYS A 44 -10.01 -7.89 -36.64
N PRO A 45 -9.05 -8.61 -37.24
CA PRO A 45 -7.79 -8.92 -36.57
C PRO A 45 -7.13 -7.62 -36.14
N LYS A 46 -6.86 -7.48 -34.84
CA LYS A 46 -6.12 -6.35 -34.29
C LYS A 46 -4.78 -6.31 -35.01
N GLY A 47 -4.59 -5.31 -35.87
CA GLY A 47 -3.32 -5.03 -36.50
C GLY A 47 -2.22 -5.02 -35.45
N LYS A 48 -1.05 -5.57 -35.80
CA LYS A 48 0.13 -5.73 -34.93
C LYS A 48 0.26 -4.49 -34.04
N ILE A 49 0.02 -4.65 -32.74
CA ILE A 49 0.09 -3.56 -31.78
C ILE A 49 1.53 -3.08 -31.78
N ASN A 50 1.74 -1.82 -32.18
CA ASN A 50 3.04 -1.19 -32.14
C ASN A 50 3.48 -1.12 -30.66
N LYS A 51 4.53 -1.86 -30.28
CA LYS A 51 5.03 -1.99 -28.90
C LYS A 51 5.29 -0.62 -28.23
N MET A 52 5.49 0.42 -29.04
CA MET A 52 5.89 1.76 -28.61
C MET A 52 4.74 2.65 -28.07
N LYS A 53 3.46 2.26 -28.19
CA LYS A 53 2.32 3.10 -27.75
C LYS A 53 1.92 2.95 -26.27
N GLN A 54 2.76 2.36 -25.43
CA GLN A 54 2.50 2.18 -23.99
C GLN A 54 3.78 2.48 -23.19
N ASN A 55 4.15 3.75 -23.07
CA ASN A 55 5.17 4.17 -22.11
C ASN A 55 4.64 3.88 -20.69
N LYS A 56 4.90 2.70 -20.14
CA LYS A 56 4.45 2.35 -18.77
C LYS A 56 5.57 2.24 -17.74
N ASN A 57 6.84 2.26 -18.12
CA ASN A 57 7.92 2.42 -17.15
C ASN A 57 9.18 2.98 -17.83
N ILE A 58 9.56 4.23 -17.50
CA ILE A 58 10.76 4.89 -18.05
C ILE A 58 12.03 4.15 -17.63
N GLU A 59 12.02 3.50 -16.46
CA GLU A 59 13.16 2.71 -15.96
C GLU A 59 13.40 1.47 -16.84
N GLU A 60 12.36 0.68 -17.11
CA GLU A 60 12.45 -0.48 -18.01
C GLU A 60 12.90 -0.07 -19.42
N TRP A 61 12.41 1.07 -19.89
CA TRP A 61 12.83 1.62 -21.18
C TRP A 61 14.31 2.03 -21.18
N LEU A 62 14.77 2.72 -20.12
CA LEU A 62 16.16 3.12 -19.96
C LEU A 62 17.08 1.89 -19.95
N THR A 63 16.70 0.82 -19.24
CA THR A 63 17.42 -0.45 -19.22
C THR A 63 17.49 -1.06 -20.62
N THR A 64 16.34 -1.17 -21.30
CA THR A 64 16.26 -1.75 -22.65
C THR A 64 17.15 -1.00 -23.65
N VAL A 65 17.11 0.34 -23.65
CA VAL A 65 17.94 1.17 -24.52
C VAL A 65 19.42 0.99 -24.20
N THR A 66 19.78 0.99 -22.92
CA THR A 66 21.16 0.86 -22.47
C THR A 66 21.75 -0.51 -22.85
N GLU A 67 21.00 -1.59 -22.67
CA GLU A 67 21.40 -2.96 -23.01
C GLU A 67 21.49 -3.16 -24.52
N SER A 68 20.48 -2.71 -25.28
CA SER A 68 20.46 -2.84 -26.73
C SER A 68 21.60 -2.06 -27.40
N TRP A 69 21.91 -0.85 -26.89
CA TRP A 69 23.06 -0.09 -27.37
C TRP A 69 24.38 -0.81 -27.01
N ALA A 70 24.51 -1.31 -25.79
CA ALA A 70 25.70 -2.07 -25.37
C ALA A 70 25.95 -3.33 -26.23
N GLU A 71 24.90 -4.01 -26.67
CA GLU A 71 24.98 -5.24 -27.46
C GLU A 71 25.28 -4.97 -28.94
N HIS A 72 24.60 -4.00 -29.55
CA HIS A 72 24.63 -3.85 -31.01
C HIS A 72 25.52 -2.70 -31.50
N ALA A 73 25.86 -1.73 -30.65
CA ALA A 73 26.49 -0.49 -31.09
C ALA A 73 27.40 0.14 -30.02
N LYS A 74 28.14 -0.68 -29.26
CA LYS A 74 28.94 -0.24 -28.09
C LYS A 74 29.90 0.92 -28.38
N GLU A 75 30.51 0.93 -29.56
CA GLU A 75 31.51 1.93 -29.98
C GLU A 75 30.89 3.11 -30.73
N GLU A 76 29.60 3.02 -31.07
CA GLU A 76 28.91 4.05 -31.84
C GLU A 76 28.49 5.24 -30.96
N THR A 77 28.46 6.41 -31.57
CA THR A 77 27.97 7.63 -30.93
C THR A 77 26.61 8.01 -31.49
N PHE A 78 25.64 8.26 -30.62
CA PHE A 78 24.33 8.77 -31.03
C PHE A 78 24.13 10.15 -30.43
N SER A 79 23.63 11.11 -31.22
CA SER A 79 23.42 12.49 -30.76
C SER A 79 24.68 13.14 -30.13
N GLY A 80 25.87 12.74 -30.59
CA GLY A 80 27.16 13.23 -30.06
C GLY A 80 27.54 12.69 -28.68
N MET A 81 26.85 11.68 -28.16
CA MET A 81 27.20 11.00 -26.92
C MET A 81 27.50 9.52 -27.12
N ASN A 82 28.46 8.99 -26.37
CA ASN A 82 28.69 7.55 -26.28
C ASN A 82 27.87 6.94 -25.14
N LEU A 83 27.85 5.59 -25.07
CA LEU A 83 27.09 4.86 -24.06
C LEU A 83 27.43 5.25 -22.61
N ALA A 84 28.69 5.58 -22.31
CA ALA A 84 29.10 5.98 -20.97
C ALA A 84 28.52 7.34 -20.58
N GLN A 85 28.55 8.33 -21.50
CA GLN A 85 27.94 9.65 -21.28
C GLN A 85 26.43 9.55 -21.13
N PHE A 86 25.77 8.69 -21.93
CA PHE A 86 24.34 8.44 -21.80
C PHE A 86 23.95 7.90 -20.40
N LYS A 87 24.73 6.93 -19.87
CA LYS A 87 24.53 6.39 -18.51
C LYS A 87 24.71 7.47 -17.43
N VAL A 88 25.69 8.36 -17.59
CA VAL A 88 25.90 9.48 -16.65
C VAL A 88 24.73 10.45 -16.67
N LEU A 89 24.26 10.85 -17.86
CA LEU A 89 23.14 11.80 -18.00
C LEU A 89 21.83 11.26 -17.44
N THR A 90 21.62 9.95 -17.56
CA THR A 90 20.40 9.27 -17.08
C THR A 90 20.50 8.81 -15.62
N GLY A 91 21.71 8.80 -15.05
CA GLY A 91 21.99 8.34 -13.69
C GLY A 91 21.18 9.07 -12.61
N THR A 92 20.98 10.39 -12.74
CA THR A 92 20.17 11.18 -11.81
C THR A 92 18.77 10.61 -11.64
N SER A 93 18.15 10.16 -12.73
CA SER A 93 16.80 9.59 -12.68
C SER A 93 16.77 8.27 -11.90
N THR A 94 17.82 7.46 -12.01
CA THR A 94 17.97 6.21 -11.24
C THR A 94 18.20 6.49 -9.75
N THR A 95 19.12 7.41 -9.43
CA THR A 95 19.41 7.80 -8.04
C THR A 95 18.18 8.33 -7.30
N GLU A 96 17.37 9.18 -7.94
CA GLU A 96 16.16 9.70 -7.29
C GLU A 96 15.09 8.62 -7.08
N ARG A 97 15.00 7.60 -7.95
CA ARG A 97 14.11 6.44 -7.71
C ARG A 97 14.55 5.65 -6.49
N GLU A 98 15.83 5.33 -6.37
CA GLU A 98 16.39 4.63 -5.21
C GLU A 98 16.18 5.41 -3.90
N ARG A 99 16.31 6.74 -3.98
CA ARG A 99 16.04 7.63 -2.86
C ARG A 99 14.56 7.59 -2.44
N LEU A 100 13.63 7.67 -3.40
CA LEU A 100 12.20 7.57 -3.12
C LEU A 100 11.85 6.22 -2.49
N ASP A 101 12.39 5.13 -3.00
CA ASP A 101 12.21 3.80 -2.44
C ASP A 101 12.69 3.71 -0.98
N THR A 102 13.82 4.35 -0.68
CA THR A 102 14.34 4.45 0.69
C THR A 102 13.38 5.23 1.58
N ILE A 103 12.93 6.40 1.15
CA ILE A 103 11.96 7.22 1.89
C ILE A 103 10.66 6.45 2.14
N LEU A 104 10.17 5.68 1.17
CA LEU A 104 8.96 4.87 1.33
C LEU A 104 9.14 3.74 2.37
N ARG A 105 10.32 3.11 2.42
CA ARG A 105 10.66 2.12 3.45
C ARG A 105 10.73 2.79 4.82
N ASP A 106 11.41 3.92 4.93
CA ASP A 106 11.54 4.67 6.18
C ASP A 106 10.19 5.17 6.69
N ARG A 107 9.32 5.64 5.79
CA ARG A 107 7.95 6.04 6.12
C ARG A 107 7.17 4.88 6.72
N ARG A 108 7.26 3.68 6.14
CA ARG A 108 6.58 2.48 6.66
C ARG A 108 7.11 2.11 8.05
N ALA A 109 8.43 2.14 8.24
CA ALA A 109 9.04 1.91 9.55
C ALA A 109 8.60 2.96 10.58
N GLY A 110 8.58 4.24 10.20
CA GLY A 110 8.13 5.34 11.06
C GLY A 110 6.67 5.21 11.49
N ILE A 111 5.78 4.75 10.59
CA ILE A 111 4.38 4.46 10.93
C ILE A 111 4.29 3.37 12.01
N ALA A 112 5.02 2.26 11.84
CA ALA A 112 5.01 1.17 12.81
C ALA A 112 5.55 1.59 14.18
N LEU A 113 6.62 2.40 14.20
CA LEU A 113 7.20 2.96 15.43
C LEU A 113 6.21 3.89 16.14
N ARG A 114 5.56 4.80 15.39
CA ARG A 114 4.53 5.68 15.93
C ARG A 114 3.38 4.89 16.53
N GLU A 115 2.85 3.90 15.81
CA GLU A 115 1.75 3.07 16.31
C GLU A 115 2.13 2.31 17.59
N ALA A 116 3.36 1.81 17.67
CA ALA A 116 3.86 1.17 18.88
C ALA A 116 3.94 2.14 20.07
N ALA A 117 4.39 3.38 19.84
CA ALA A 117 4.43 4.43 20.86
C ALA A 117 3.02 4.89 21.28
N ASP A 118 2.11 5.03 20.32
CA ASP A 118 0.72 5.44 20.55
C ASP A 118 -0.05 4.42 21.38
N ARG A 119 0.25 3.11 21.26
CA ARG A 119 -0.33 2.08 22.13
C ARG A 119 -0.04 2.36 23.60
N LYS A 120 1.22 2.66 23.95
CA LYS A 120 1.61 3.00 25.33
C LYS A 120 0.96 4.31 25.78
N THR A 121 0.93 5.31 24.91
CA THR A 121 0.27 6.59 25.20
C THR A 121 -1.22 6.38 25.52
N LYS A 122 -1.92 5.53 24.76
CA LYS A 122 -3.32 5.17 25.04
C LYS A 122 -3.51 4.48 26.39
N GLU A 123 -2.56 3.65 26.82
CA GLU A 123 -2.59 3.01 28.14
C GLU A 123 -2.51 4.06 29.26
N TYR A 124 -1.57 5.01 29.16
CA TYR A 124 -1.45 6.09 30.13
C TYR A 124 -2.69 7.00 30.17
N ILE A 125 -3.25 7.35 29.01
CA ILE A 125 -4.49 8.12 28.94
C ILE A 125 -5.61 7.38 29.68
N LYS A 126 -5.76 6.07 29.46
CA LYS A 126 -6.77 5.26 30.18
C LYS A 126 -6.55 5.27 31.68
N MET A 127 -5.30 5.14 32.15
CA MET A 127 -5.00 5.19 33.58
C MET A 127 -5.45 6.53 34.20
N VAL A 128 -5.15 7.65 33.54
CA VAL A 128 -5.57 8.98 33.99
C VAL A 128 -7.09 9.07 34.03
N VAL A 129 -7.77 8.62 32.99
CA VAL A 129 -9.24 8.64 32.92
C VAL A 129 -9.87 7.79 34.02
N HIS A 130 -9.31 6.61 34.31
CA HIS A 130 -9.77 5.79 35.43
C HIS A 130 -9.55 6.44 36.78
N ALA A 131 -8.42 7.15 36.97
CA ALA A 131 -8.19 7.92 38.17
C ALA A 131 -9.22 9.05 38.33
N VAL A 132 -9.50 9.81 37.25
CA VAL A 132 -10.53 10.87 37.25
C VAL A 132 -11.92 10.32 37.61
N LEU A 133 -12.25 9.11 37.16
CA LEU A 133 -13.52 8.47 37.49
C LEU A 133 -13.62 8.05 38.96
N ALA A 134 -12.49 7.71 39.59
CA ALA A 134 -12.43 7.24 40.98
C ALA A 134 -12.14 8.36 41.99
N ASP A 135 -11.72 9.53 41.53
CA ASP A 135 -11.40 10.69 42.35
C ASP A 135 -12.67 11.30 42.96
N PRO A 136 -12.70 11.63 44.27
CA PRO A 136 -13.89 12.20 44.91
C PRO A 136 -14.24 13.63 44.49
N ASP A 137 -13.23 14.44 44.13
CA ASP A 137 -13.43 15.83 43.71
C ASP A 137 -13.77 15.92 42.21
N HIS A 138 -13.38 14.89 41.46
CA HIS A 138 -13.76 14.67 40.08
C HIS A 138 -14.71 13.47 40.00
N GLY A 139 -14.90 12.87 38.81
CA GLY A 139 -15.81 11.74 38.67
C GLY A 139 -16.59 11.74 37.36
N PRO A 140 -17.52 10.77 37.20
CA PRO A 140 -18.22 10.50 35.93
C PRO A 140 -19.13 11.64 35.47
N ASN A 141 -19.53 12.55 36.36
CA ASN A 141 -20.35 13.72 36.06
C ASN A 141 -19.56 15.05 36.16
N SER A 142 -18.23 14.99 36.30
CA SER A 142 -17.39 16.17 36.46
C SER A 142 -17.24 16.96 35.15
N ALA A 143 -17.04 18.28 35.28
CA ALA A 143 -16.74 19.16 34.15
C ALA A 143 -15.44 18.75 33.42
N LEU A 144 -14.44 18.26 34.16
CA LEU A 144 -13.18 17.77 33.59
C LEU A 144 -13.40 16.55 32.69
N TYR A 145 -14.13 15.55 33.19
CA TYR A 145 -14.43 14.35 32.40
C TYR A 145 -15.19 14.69 31.11
N ARG A 146 -16.12 15.65 31.19
CA ARG A 146 -16.83 16.17 30.02
C ARG A 146 -15.90 16.91 29.05
N ALA A 147 -15.00 17.75 29.55
CA ALA A 147 -14.05 18.52 28.76
C ALA A 147 -13.00 17.62 28.05
N MET A 148 -12.66 16.46 28.61
CA MET A 148 -11.85 15.44 27.95
C MET A 148 -12.55 14.77 26.75
N GLY A 149 -13.82 15.10 26.49
CA GLY A 149 -14.60 14.59 25.36
C GLY A 149 -15.43 13.35 25.69
N TYR A 150 -15.44 12.90 26.95
CA TYR A 150 -16.31 11.81 27.38
C TYR A 150 -17.76 12.31 27.60
N ILE A 151 -18.70 11.37 27.55
CA ILE A 151 -20.10 11.61 27.86
C ILE A 151 -20.30 11.26 29.33
N THR A 152 -20.86 12.20 30.10
CA THR A 152 -21.14 12.01 31.53
C THR A 152 -22.29 11.02 31.75
N ASP A 153 -22.37 10.43 32.94
CA ASP A 153 -23.45 9.47 33.27
C ASP A 153 -24.84 10.14 33.22
N ASN A 154 -24.93 11.40 33.65
CA ASN A 154 -26.18 12.17 33.58
C ASN A 154 -26.62 12.40 32.12
N GLU A 155 -25.69 12.76 31.23
CA GLU A 155 -25.99 12.91 29.81
C GLU A 155 -26.38 11.57 29.17
N ARG A 156 -25.71 10.48 29.54
CA ARG A 156 -26.05 9.13 29.06
C ARG A 156 -27.44 8.68 29.55
N ALA A 157 -27.75 8.94 30.81
CA ALA A 157 -29.04 8.62 31.43
C ALA A 157 -30.19 9.41 30.81
N SER A 158 -29.93 10.62 30.30
CA SER A 158 -30.96 11.43 29.63
C SER A 158 -31.54 10.77 28.37
N GLY A 159 -30.82 9.82 27.76
CA GLY A 159 -31.20 9.19 26.50
C GLY A 159 -31.30 10.17 25.32
N LEU A 160 -30.92 11.44 25.52
CA LEU A 160 -31.11 12.51 24.56
C LEU A 160 -30.07 12.40 23.45
N THR A 161 -30.44 11.68 22.39
CA THR A 161 -29.62 11.61 21.18
C THR A 161 -29.93 12.83 20.32
N ARG A 162 -29.05 13.83 20.33
CA ARG A 162 -29.13 14.94 19.38
C ARG A 162 -28.60 14.44 18.03
N LYS A 163 -29.50 14.18 17.08
CA LYS A 163 -29.09 14.04 15.69
C LYS A 163 -28.48 15.39 15.29
N GLY A 164 -27.23 15.39 14.86
CA GLY A 164 -26.65 16.59 14.28
C GLY A 164 -27.50 16.95 13.07
N ASP A 165 -28.13 18.11 13.10
CA ASP A 165 -28.65 18.73 11.88
C ASP A 165 -27.43 18.89 10.97
N ALA A 166 -27.39 18.05 9.93
CA ALA A 166 -26.45 18.24 8.85
C ALA A 166 -26.75 19.63 8.30
N SER A 167 -25.81 20.53 8.52
CA SER A 167 -25.76 21.88 7.96
C SER A 167 -26.32 21.87 6.55
N ASP A 168 -27.42 22.60 6.35
CA ASP A 168 -27.86 23.08 5.05
C ASP A 168 -26.64 23.63 4.32
N ASP A 169 -26.24 22.95 3.26
CA ASP A 169 -25.19 23.37 2.34
C ASP A 169 -25.74 24.50 1.47
N PRO A 170 -25.32 25.78 1.65
CA PRO A 170 -25.80 26.88 0.83
C PRO A 170 -24.98 26.96 -0.47
N SER A 171 -24.87 25.85 -1.19
CA SER A 171 -24.13 25.76 -2.46
C SER A 171 -25.05 25.37 -3.60
N ASN A 172 -26.17 26.08 -3.75
CA ASN A 172 -26.88 26.13 -5.03
C ASN A 172 -27.66 27.45 -5.16
N GLU A 173 -26.95 28.52 -5.55
CA GLU A 173 -27.42 29.57 -6.45
C GLU A 173 -26.25 30.41 -6.98
#